data_AF-A0A5N5WGU8-F1
#
_entry.id   AF-A0A5N5WGU8-F1
#
_cell.length_a   1.000
_cell.length_b   1.000
_cell.length_c   1.000
_cell.angle_alpha   90.00
_cell.angle_beta   90.00
_cell.angle_gamma   90.00
#
_symmetry.space_group_name_H-M   'P 1'
#
loop_
_entity.id
_entity.type
_entity.pdbx_description
1 polymer ?
#
loop_
_entity_poly.entity_id
_entity_poly.type
_entity_poly.pdbx_seq_one_letter_code
_entity_poly.pdbx_strand_id
1 'polypeptide(L)'
;MSIPHLITARTVAVLGHDFVMIDAQHAPIDAVDLVSIIQTFDFSSGGNTVSVVRVPSAHSHLLTYALDAGATGIIFPHIDALMLGADYLRVAMGLPSRRVDEHTEPEFEAAIDQLVKVSQQHRKPLTAVSFKAYTEIETCLKHFQLVFTAADFLCVVKGHQQA
;
A
#
# COMPACT_ATOMS: atom_id res chain seq x y z
N MET A 1 5.28 5.31 -1.72
CA MET A 1 6.33 6.27 -2.10
C MET A 1 7.65 5.55 -2.03
N SER A 2 8.24 5.29 -3.19
CA SER A 2 9.53 4.61 -3.35
C SER A 2 10.60 5.52 -3.97
N ILE A 3 10.25 6.73 -4.40
CA ILE A 3 11.22 7.77 -4.79
C ILE A 3 11.55 8.60 -3.53
N PRO A 4 12.75 8.44 -2.93
CA PRO A 4 13.08 9.03 -1.63
C PRO A 4 13.53 10.49 -1.79
N HIS A 5 12.60 11.37 -2.15
CA HIS A 5 12.92 12.78 -2.37
C HIS A 5 11.87 13.71 -1.77
N LEU A 6 12.31 14.82 -1.16
CA LEU A 6 11.42 15.75 -0.46
C LEU A 6 10.38 16.39 -1.38
N ILE A 7 10.73 16.64 -2.65
CA ILE A 7 9.76 17.15 -3.63
C ILE A 7 8.66 16.11 -3.87
N THR A 8 9.00 14.83 -4.02
CA THR A 8 8.01 13.77 -4.17
C THR A 8 7.11 13.69 -2.93
N ALA A 9 7.69 13.76 -1.74
CA ALA A 9 6.92 13.76 -0.49
C ALA A 9 5.89 14.91 -0.47
N ARG A 10 6.29 16.14 -0.82
CA ARG A 10 5.39 17.30 -0.92
C ARG A 10 4.30 17.10 -1.97
N THR A 11 4.66 16.59 -3.15
CA THR A 11 3.72 16.37 -4.24
C THR A 11 2.68 15.33 -3.85
N VAL A 12 3.09 14.19 -3.29
CA VAL A 12 2.16 13.12 -2.93
C VAL A 12 1.28 13.51 -1.74
N ALA A 13 1.79 14.32 -0.80
CA ALA A 13 1.05 14.76 0.39
C ALA A 13 -0.26 15.50 0.10
N VAL A 14 -0.38 16.12 -1.08
CA VAL A 14 -1.54 16.94 -1.47
C VAL A 14 -2.47 16.26 -2.49
N LEU A 15 -2.24 14.97 -2.82
CA LEU A 15 -3.05 14.24 -3.82
C LEU A 15 -4.40 13.74 -3.29
N GLY A 16 -4.70 13.91 -2.00
CA GLY A 16 -5.98 13.52 -1.40
C GLY A 16 -6.12 12.03 -1.11
N HIS A 17 -5.02 11.32 -0.88
CA HIS A 17 -5.06 9.96 -0.34
C HIS A 17 -5.30 9.99 1.17
N ASP A 18 -5.86 8.92 1.74
CA ASP A 18 -6.00 8.81 3.21
C ASP A 18 -4.65 8.60 3.89
N PHE A 19 -3.76 7.84 3.23
CA PHE A 19 -2.42 7.55 3.71
C PHE A 19 -1.41 7.42 2.58
N VAL A 20 -0.13 7.52 2.92
CA VAL A 20 0.99 7.17 2.04
C VAL A 20 1.93 6.23 2.75
N MET A 21 2.20 5.09 2.13
CA MET A 21 3.28 4.22 2.58
C MET A 21 4.63 4.71 2.03
N ILE A 22 5.54 5.10 2.91
CA ILE A 22 6.94 5.37 2.61
C ILE A 22 7.70 4.03 2.67
N ASP A 23 8.35 3.66 1.56
CA ASP A 23 8.98 2.35 1.41
C ASP A 23 10.47 2.39 1.76
N ALA A 24 10.81 2.22 3.04
CA ALA A 24 12.20 2.13 3.48
C ALA A 24 12.79 0.71 3.34
N GLN A 25 12.01 -0.28 2.87
CA GLN A 25 12.52 -1.64 2.65
C GLN A 25 13.30 -1.75 1.34
N HIS A 26 12.78 -1.15 0.26
CA HIS A 26 13.36 -1.26 -1.08
C HIS A 26 13.95 0.04 -1.61
N ALA A 27 13.54 1.20 -1.10
CA ALA A 27 14.18 2.46 -1.45
C ALA A 27 15.46 2.65 -0.63
N PRO A 28 16.50 3.29 -1.20
CA PRO A 28 17.71 3.65 -0.48
C PRO A 28 17.45 4.85 0.45
N ILE A 29 16.81 4.58 1.59
CA ILE A 29 16.46 5.58 2.61
C ILE A 29 17.28 5.30 3.86
N ASP A 30 18.06 6.29 4.30
CA ASP A 30 18.69 6.25 5.62
C ASP A 30 17.80 6.88 6.71
N ALA A 31 18.28 6.90 7.96
CA ALA A 31 17.52 7.45 9.08
C ALA A 31 17.25 8.95 8.95
N VAL A 32 18.20 9.73 8.43
CA VAL A 32 18.08 11.19 8.30
C VAL A 32 17.10 11.52 7.18
N ASP A 33 17.21 10.83 6.05
CA ASP A 33 16.28 10.93 4.94
C ASP A 33 14.86 10.56 5.37
N LEU A 34 14.70 9.46 6.10
CA LEU A 34 13.41 8.98 6.58
C LEU A 34 12.71 10.03 7.46
N VAL A 35 13.41 10.56 8.47
CA VAL A 35 12.88 11.59 9.36
C VAL A 35 12.49 12.83 8.57
N SER A 36 13.36 13.28 7.66
CA SER A 36 13.13 14.47 6.84
C SER A 36 11.92 14.30 5.90
N ILE A 37 11.77 13.13 5.30
CA ILE A 37 10.63 12.78 4.44
C ILE A 37 9.33 12.80 5.24
N ILE A 38 9.27 12.12 6.39
CA ILE A 38 8.07 12.03 7.22
C ILE A 38 7.63 13.42 7.66
N GLN A 39 8.53 14.22 8.24
CA GLN A 39 8.23 15.56 8.71
C GLN A 39 7.77 16.48 7.57
N THR A 40 8.45 16.40 6.41
CA THR A 40 8.06 17.20 5.23
C THR A 40 6.69 16.79 4.71
N PHE A 41 6.42 15.48 4.67
CA PHE A 41 5.16 14.92 4.21
C PHE A 41 4.01 15.35 5.12
N ASP A 42 4.13 15.11 6.43
CA ASP A 42 3.07 15.40 7.41
C ASP A 42 2.79 16.91 7.49
N PHE A 43 3.82 17.75 7.43
CA PHE A 43 3.65 19.19 7.34
C PHE A 43 2.90 19.60 6.07
N SER A 44 3.27 19.02 4.92
CA SER A 44 2.67 19.38 3.62
C SER A 44 1.25 18.84 3.45
N SER A 45 0.92 17.72 4.10
CA SER A 45 -0.44 17.17 4.06
C SER A 45 -1.42 17.95 4.93
N GLY A 46 -0.90 18.77 5.87
CA GLY A 46 -1.71 19.48 6.86
C GLY A 46 -2.49 18.52 7.77
N GLY A 47 -2.02 17.27 7.92
CA GLY A 47 -2.70 16.21 8.66
C GLY A 47 -3.84 15.53 7.91
N ASN A 48 -4.12 15.89 6.65
CA ASN A 48 -5.19 15.25 5.85
C ASN A 48 -4.79 13.87 5.31
N THR A 49 -3.49 13.64 5.13
CA THR A 49 -2.93 12.36 4.70
C THR A 49 -1.91 11.90 5.74
N VAL A 50 -1.99 10.66 6.18
CA VAL A 50 -1.07 10.12 7.19
C VAL A 50 0.10 9.36 6.58
N SER A 51 1.28 9.48 7.19
CA SER A 51 2.47 8.72 6.81
C SER A 51 2.51 7.34 7.47
N VAL A 52 2.68 6.29 6.68
CA VAL A 52 2.91 4.92 7.15
C VAL A 52 4.25 4.45 6.61
N VAL A 53 5.10 3.83 7.43
CA VAL A 53 6.47 3.47 7.00
C VAL A 53 6.61 1.95 6.92
N ARG A 54 7.00 1.45 5.74
CA ARG A 54 7.44 0.06 5.60
C ARG A 54 8.94 -0.03 5.88
N VAL A 55 9.29 -0.73 6.96
CA VAL A 55 10.69 -0.90 7.39
C VAL A 55 11.33 -2.15 6.77
N PRO A 56 12.67 -2.23 6.66
CA PRO A 56 13.35 -3.42 6.13
C PRO A 56 13.08 -4.74 6.87
N SER A 57 12.87 -4.68 8.19
CA SER A 57 12.61 -5.85 9.04
C SER A 57 12.09 -5.42 10.41
N ALA A 58 11.61 -6.38 11.20
CA ALA A 58 11.17 -6.15 12.59
C ALA A 58 12.30 -5.67 13.53
N HIS A 59 13.56 -5.87 13.16
CA HIS A 59 14.73 -5.45 13.93
C HIS A 59 15.47 -4.26 13.29
N SER A 60 14.85 -3.60 12.30
CA SER A 60 15.47 -2.44 11.65
C SER A 60 15.57 -1.27 12.63
N HIS A 61 16.74 -0.63 12.67
CA HIS A 61 16.92 0.62 13.42
C HIS A 61 16.02 1.74 12.88
N LEU A 62 15.63 1.70 11.59
CA LEU A 62 14.71 2.67 11.00
C LEU A 62 13.32 2.66 11.65
N LEU A 63 12.95 1.60 12.37
CA LEU A 63 11.71 1.51 13.13
C LEU A 63 11.59 2.64 14.16
N THR A 64 12.61 2.84 14.99
CA THR A 64 12.57 3.85 16.05
C THR A 64 12.57 5.24 15.44
N TYR A 65 13.41 5.49 14.43
CA TYR A 65 13.43 6.76 13.72
C TYR A 65 12.10 7.10 13.05
N ALA A 66 11.41 6.12 12.45
CA ALA A 66 10.09 6.32 11.87
C ALA A 66 9.07 6.77 12.92
N LEU A 67 9.02 6.08 14.07
CA LEU A 67 8.10 6.40 15.16
C LEU A 67 8.42 7.77 15.79
N ASP A 68 9.70 8.04 16.06
CA ASP A 68 10.17 9.31 16.63
C ASP A 68 9.92 10.49 15.68
N ALA A 69 9.96 10.25 14.36
CA ALA A 69 9.65 11.25 13.35
C ALA A 69 8.15 11.57 13.22
N GLY A 70 7.27 10.74 13.81
CA GLY A 70 5.82 10.93 13.78
C GLY A 70 5.05 10.03 12.81
N ALA A 71 5.66 8.96 12.27
CA ALA A 71 4.94 8.02 11.43
C ALA A 71 3.70 7.46 12.14
N THR A 72 2.55 7.53 11.49
CA THR A 72 1.26 7.09 12.04
C THR A 72 1.17 5.56 12.15
N GLY A 73 1.92 4.83 11.32
CA GLY A 73 1.94 3.37 11.37
C GLY A 73 3.22 2.79 10.80
N ILE A 74 3.49 1.54 11.16
CA ILE A 74 4.61 0.75 10.67
C ILE A 74 4.09 -0.49 9.95
N ILE A 75 4.64 -0.77 8.77
CA ILE A 75 4.45 -2.01 8.04
C ILE A 75 5.72 -2.85 8.17
N PHE A 76 5.58 -4.02 8.78
CA PHE A 76 6.64 -5.03 8.79
C PHE A 76 6.52 -5.92 7.55
N PRO A 77 7.64 -6.21 6.87
CA PRO A 77 7.62 -7.05 5.69
C PRO A 77 7.58 -8.54 6.07
N HIS A 78 7.17 -9.38 5.12
CA HIS A 78 7.19 -10.84 5.24
C HIS A 78 6.36 -11.40 6.41
N ILE A 79 5.40 -10.63 6.92
CA ILE A 79 4.34 -11.17 7.77
C ILE A 79 3.24 -11.64 6.84
N ASP A 80 2.87 -12.91 6.94
CA ASP A 80 1.70 -13.49 6.27
C ASP A 80 0.43 -12.84 6.82
N ALA A 81 0.15 -11.63 6.34
CA ALA A 81 -1.12 -10.96 6.53
C ALA A 81 -2.11 -11.47 5.47
N LEU A 82 -3.39 -11.29 5.75
CA LEU A 82 -4.45 -11.46 4.75
C LEU A 82 -4.36 -10.27 3.76
N MET A 83 -3.30 -10.27 2.96
CA MET A 83 -3.03 -9.28 1.94
C MET A 83 -3.41 -9.86 0.59
N LEU A 84 -4.45 -9.30 0.00
CA LEU A 84 -4.88 -9.65 -1.33
C LEU A 84 -4.10 -8.85 -2.37
N GLY A 85 -3.04 -9.45 -2.91
CA GLY A 85 -2.70 -9.16 -4.29
C GLY A 85 -3.61 -10.00 -5.17
N ALA A 86 -4.58 -9.41 -5.88
CA ALA A 86 -5.50 -10.20 -6.71
C ALA A 86 -4.75 -11.09 -7.71
N ASP A 87 -3.67 -10.56 -8.29
CA ASP A 87 -2.74 -11.33 -9.14
C ASP A 87 -1.99 -12.43 -8.37
N TYR A 88 -1.51 -12.14 -7.15
CA TYR A 88 -0.82 -13.12 -6.32
C TYR A 88 -1.74 -14.26 -5.88
N LEU A 89 -2.98 -13.96 -5.47
CA LEU A 89 -3.96 -14.99 -5.10
C LEU A 89 -4.31 -15.86 -6.30
N ARG A 90 -4.57 -15.27 -7.47
CA ARG A 90 -4.78 -16.03 -8.71
C ARG A 90 -3.62 -16.98 -8.99
N VAL A 91 -2.39 -16.47 -8.96
CA VAL A 91 -1.19 -17.28 -9.21
C VAL A 91 -1.05 -18.40 -8.17
N ALA A 92 -1.28 -18.12 -6.89
CA ALA A 92 -1.24 -19.13 -5.83
C ALA A 92 -2.31 -20.22 -6.01
N MET A 93 -3.45 -19.88 -6.60
CA MET A 93 -4.52 -20.81 -6.95
C MET A 93 -4.30 -21.52 -8.29
N GLY A 94 -3.22 -21.23 -9.02
CA GLY A 94 -2.98 -21.78 -10.36
C GLY A 94 -3.87 -21.19 -11.46
N LEU A 95 -4.52 -20.05 -11.18
CA LEU A 95 -5.38 -19.34 -12.12
C LEU A 95 -4.57 -18.35 -12.98
N PRO A 96 -5.00 -18.05 -14.22
CA PRO A 96 -4.31 -17.10 -15.08
C PRO A 96 -4.29 -15.70 -14.46
N SER A 97 -3.19 -14.95 -14.57
CA SER A 97 -3.20 -13.53 -14.17
C SER A 97 -4.02 -12.74 -15.18
N ARG A 98 -5.22 -12.32 -14.77
CA ARG A 98 -6.13 -11.47 -15.54
C ARG A 98 -6.93 -10.55 -14.62
N ARG A 99 -7.57 -9.54 -15.20
CA ARG A 99 -8.43 -8.60 -14.45
C ARG A 99 -9.53 -9.38 -13.73
N VAL A 100 -9.92 -8.89 -12.56
CA VAL A 100 -11.16 -9.28 -11.90
C VAL A 100 -12.26 -8.51 -12.63
N ASP A 101 -13.10 -9.24 -13.37
CA ASP A 101 -14.23 -8.74 -14.14
C ASP A 101 -15.45 -9.65 -13.92
N GLU A 102 -16.56 -9.41 -14.63
CA GLU A 102 -17.78 -10.24 -14.54
C GLU A 102 -17.57 -11.72 -14.93
N HIS A 103 -16.41 -12.09 -15.49
CA HIS A 103 -16.06 -13.46 -15.86
C HIS A 103 -15.09 -14.12 -14.89
N THR A 104 -15.02 -13.61 -13.65
CA THR A 104 -14.18 -14.16 -12.59
C THR A 104 -14.61 -15.59 -12.23
N GLU A 105 -13.62 -16.44 -12.00
CA GLU A 105 -13.78 -17.86 -11.69
C GLU A 105 -14.50 -17.98 -10.34
N PRO A 106 -15.56 -18.81 -10.22
CA PRO A 106 -16.29 -18.96 -8.95
C PRO A 106 -15.40 -19.40 -7.78
N GLU A 107 -14.34 -20.14 -8.08
CA GLU A 107 -13.33 -20.54 -7.10
C GLU A 107 -12.56 -19.35 -6.51
N PHE A 108 -12.24 -18.35 -7.34
CA PHE A 108 -11.58 -17.13 -6.89
C PHE A 108 -12.50 -16.30 -6.01
N GLU A 109 -13.77 -16.14 -6.39
CA GLU A 109 -14.77 -15.46 -5.56
C GLU A 109 -14.95 -16.14 -4.20
N ALA A 110 -15.05 -17.48 -4.19
CA ALA A 110 -15.13 -18.26 -2.96
C ALA A 110 -13.90 -18.07 -2.06
N ALA A 111 -12.71 -17.93 -2.65
CA ALA A 111 -11.49 -17.63 -1.91
C ALA A 111 -11.52 -16.22 -1.28
N ILE A 112 -12.04 -15.21 -1.99
CA ILE A 112 -12.26 -13.87 -1.42
C ILE A 112 -13.26 -13.92 -0.26
N ASP A 113 -14.38 -14.60 -0.43
CA ASP A 113 -15.39 -14.75 0.63
C ASP A 113 -14.81 -15.44 1.87
N GLN A 114 -13.97 -16.46 1.67
CA GLN A 114 -13.26 -17.12 2.76
C GLN A 114 -12.30 -16.15 3.48
N LEU A 115 -11.56 -15.31 2.74
CA LEU A 115 -10.68 -14.30 3.34
C LEU A 115 -11.48 -13.27 4.15
N VAL A 116 -12.61 -12.79 3.63
CA VAL A 116 -13.52 -11.87 4.34
C VAL A 116 -14.05 -12.52 5.62
N LYS A 117 -14.49 -13.78 5.55
CA LYS A 117 -14.95 -14.53 6.71
C LYS A 117 -13.86 -14.67 7.79
N VAL A 118 -12.65 -15.07 7.40
CA VAL A 118 -11.51 -15.23 8.32
C VAL A 118 -11.11 -13.87 8.93
N SER A 119 -11.08 -12.81 8.13
CA SER A 119 -10.83 -11.45 8.58
C SER A 119 -11.81 -11.02 9.68
N GLN A 120 -13.12 -11.20 9.44
CA GLN A 120 -14.17 -10.87 10.40
C GLN A 120 -14.06 -11.72 11.67
N GLN A 121 -13.84 -13.03 11.53
CA GLN A 121 -13.70 -13.96 12.64
C GLN A 121 -12.52 -13.58 13.56
N HIS A 122 -11.39 -13.19 12.98
CA HIS A 122 -10.19 -12.85 13.73
C HIS A 122 -10.03 -11.36 14.02
N ARG A 123 -10.98 -10.52 13.57
CA ARG A 123 -10.92 -9.05 13.66
C ARG A 123 -9.61 -8.48 13.13
N LYS A 124 -9.08 -9.07 12.05
CA LYS A 124 -7.87 -8.62 11.38
C LYS A 124 -8.26 -7.87 10.10
N PRO A 125 -7.81 -6.62 9.90
CA PRO A 125 -8.15 -5.87 8.70
C PRO A 125 -7.59 -6.55 7.45
N LEU A 126 -8.33 -6.44 6.35
CA LEU A 126 -7.87 -6.88 5.04
C LEU A 126 -7.17 -5.74 4.32
N THR A 127 -6.09 -6.07 3.62
CA THR A 127 -5.37 -5.13 2.78
C THR A 127 -5.25 -5.63 1.35
N ALA A 128 -5.29 -4.72 0.38
CA ALA A 128 -5.16 -5.04 -1.03
C ALA A 128 -4.25 -4.04 -1.74
N VAL A 129 -3.60 -4.49 -2.80
CA VAL A 129 -2.86 -3.63 -3.73
C VAL A 129 -3.54 -3.70 -5.09
N SER A 130 -3.97 -2.54 -5.60
CA SER A 130 -4.61 -2.42 -6.90
C SER A 130 -4.16 -1.15 -7.61
N PHE A 131 -3.39 -1.28 -8.69
CA PHE A 131 -2.84 -0.14 -9.44
C PHE A 131 -3.64 0.20 -10.72
N LYS A 132 -4.91 -0.21 -10.82
CA LYS A 132 -5.82 0.01 -11.97
C LYS A 132 -7.15 0.63 -11.51
N ALA A 133 -7.82 1.35 -12.41
CA ALA A 133 -8.95 2.25 -12.10
C ALA A 133 -10.26 1.57 -11.65
N TYR A 134 -11.15 2.41 -11.12
CA TYR A 134 -12.01 2.24 -9.93
C TYR A 134 -13.37 1.55 -10.10
N THR A 135 -13.84 1.19 -11.30
CA THR A 135 -15.28 0.90 -11.50
C THR A 135 -15.75 -0.49 -11.07
N GLU A 136 -14.92 -1.54 -11.15
CA GLU A 136 -15.29 -2.91 -10.72
C GLU A 136 -14.66 -3.29 -9.37
N ILE A 137 -13.69 -2.48 -8.92
CA ILE A 137 -12.95 -2.62 -7.66
C ILE A 137 -13.88 -2.42 -6.46
N GLU A 138 -14.92 -1.60 -6.63
CA GLU A 138 -15.84 -1.27 -5.55
C GLU A 138 -16.50 -2.50 -4.95
N THR A 139 -16.85 -3.55 -5.69
CA THR A 139 -17.61 -4.68 -5.11
C THR A 139 -16.73 -5.69 -4.40
N CYS A 140 -15.58 -6.05 -4.97
CA CYS A 140 -14.68 -7.05 -4.38
C CYS A 140 -13.91 -6.48 -3.17
N LEU A 141 -13.59 -5.18 -3.17
CA LEU A 141 -12.82 -4.56 -2.09
C LEU A 141 -13.68 -3.87 -1.01
N LYS A 142 -15.02 -3.99 -1.01
CA LYS A 142 -15.91 -3.34 0.00
C LYS A 142 -15.50 -3.64 1.44
N HIS A 143 -14.95 -4.83 1.67
CA HIS A 143 -14.58 -5.31 3.00
C HIS A 143 -13.11 -5.06 3.35
N PHE A 144 -12.35 -4.36 2.52
CA PHE A 144 -10.93 -4.07 2.73
C PHE A 144 -10.77 -2.70 3.39
N GLN A 145 -9.98 -2.64 4.46
CA GLN A 145 -9.78 -1.41 5.24
C GLN A 145 -8.54 -0.64 4.80
N LEU A 146 -7.58 -1.31 4.15
CA LEU A 146 -6.33 -0.69 3.70
C LEU A 146 -6.05 -1.05 2.24
N VAL A 147 -6.28 -0.12 1.33
CA VAL A 147 -6.11 -0.35 -0.12
C VAL A 147 -5.04 0.56 -0.69
N PHE A 148 -4.01 -0.04 -1.29
CA PHE A 148 -2.98 0.68 -2.04
C PHE A 148 -3.44 0.87 -3.48
N THR A 149 -3.62 2.11 -3.91
CA THR A 149 -4.18 2.43 -5.23
C THR A 149 -3.13 2.88 -6.26
N ALA A 150 -1.96 3.30 -5.79
CA ALA A 150 -0.93 3.88 -6.63
C ALA A 150 0.48 3.61 -6.09
N ALA A 151 1.46 3.74 -6.98
CA ALA A 151 2.88 3.81 -6.65
C ALA A 151 3.47 4.98 -7.44
N ASP A 152 4.20 5.86 -6.76
CA ASP A 152 4.78 7.08 -7.31
C ASP A 152 5.64 6.83 -8.54
N PHE A 153 6.60 5.89 -8.46
CA PHE A 153 7.45 5.56 -9.61
C PHE A 153 6.64 5.05 -10.81
N LEU A 154 5.59 4.26 -10.57
CA LEU A 154 4.73 3.72 -11.63
C LEU A 154 3.91 4.84 -12.28
N CYS A 155 3.41 5.79 -11.48
CA CYS A 155 2.69 6.95 -11.98
C CYS A 155 3.59 7.86 -12.83
N VAL A 156 4.85 8.07 -12.42
CA VAL A 156 5.83 8.84 -13.22
C VAL A 156 6.11 8.15 -14.55
N VAL A 157 6.40 6.84 -14.55
CA VAL A 157 6.69 6.08 -15.78
C VAL A 157 5.48 6.10 -16.73
N LYS A 158 4.29 5.81 -16.22
CA LYS A 158 3.06 5.82 -17.04
C LYS A 158 2.74 7.22 -17.56
N GLY A 159 2.89 8.25 -16.74
CA GLY A 159 2.66 9.63 -17.13
C GLY A 159 3.60 10.08 -18.25
N HIS A 160 4.87 9.65 -18.21
CA HIS A 160 5.82 9.95 -19.28
C HIS A 160 5.48 9.24 -20.59
N GLN A 161 4.97 8.00 -20.55
CA GLN A 161 4.56 7.26 -21.75
C GLN A 161 3.31 7.84 -22.45
N GLN A 162 2.55 8.69 -21.76
CA GLN A 162 1.31 9.29 -22.25
C GLN A 162 1.47 10.77 -22.67
N ALA A 163 2.65 11.35 -22.47
CA ALA A 163 3.00 12.71 -22.85
C ALA A 163 3.63 12.75 -24.26
#